data_AF-A0A354XU12-F1
#
_entry.id   AF-A0A354XU12-F1
#
_cell.length_a   1.000
_cell.length_b   1.000
_cell.length_c   1.000
_cell.angle_alpha   90.00
_cell.angle_beta   90.00
_cell.angle_gamma   90.00
#
_symmetry.space_group_name_H-M   'P 1'
#
loop_
_entity.id
_entity.type
_entity.pdbx_description
1 polymer ?
#
loop_
_entity_poly.entity_id
_entity_poly.type
_entity_poly.pdbx_seq_one_letter_code
_entity_poly.pdbx_strand_id
1 'polypeptide(L)' 'MELIENIQFVNIIEFLGTFAFAISGVRMASTKNFDLFGAFTIGFVTAIGGGTLRDLFIGVTPFWMLNPVYL' A
#
# COMPACT_ATOMS: atom_id res chain seq x y z
N MET A 1 0.34 4.77 -26.76
CA MET A 1 -1.12 4.94 -26.91
C MET A 1 -1.92 3.68 -26.56
N GLU A 2 -1.30 2.56 -26.14
CA GLU A 2 -2.00 1.41 -25.53
C GLU A 2 -1.75 1.28 -24.01
N LEU A 3 -0.72 1.95 -23.49
CA LEU A 3 -0.35 1.96 -22.05
C LEU A 3 -1.33 2.72 -21.14
N ILE A 4 -2.32 3.42 -21.70
CA ILE A 4 -3.23 4.32 -20.96
C ILE A 4 -4.69 3.83 -20.99
N GLU A 5 -5.03 2.85 -21.85
CA GLU A 5 -6.43 2.44 -22.09
C GLU A 5 -6.98 1.38 -21.11
N ASN A 6 -6.20 0.93 -20.13
CA ASN A 6 -6.68 -0.01 -19.11
C ASN A 6 -6.36 0.45 -17.68
N ILE A 7 -6.60 1.72 -17.39
CA ILE A 7 -6.80 2.12 -15.99
C ILE A 7 -8.17 1.57 -15.56
N GLN A 8 -8.18 0.29 -15.20
CA GLN A 8 -9.31 -0.34 -14.53
C GLN A 8 -9.58 0.48 -13.27
N PHE A 9 -10.84 0.89 -13.06
CA PHE A 9 -11.28 1.69 -11.91
C PHE A 9 -10.71 1.18 -10.56
N VAL A 10 -10.57 -0.15 -10.46
CA VAL A 10 -9.94 -0.85 -9.34
C VAL A 10 -8.51 -0.37 -9.06
N ASN A 11 -7.67 -0.23 -10.09
CA ASN A 11 -6.27 0.18 -9.93
C ASN A 11 -6.17 1.59 -9.32
N ILE A 12 -7.06 2.51 -9.71
CA ILE A 12 -7.10 3.87 -9.16
C ILE A 12 -7.40 3.81 -7.66
N ILE A 13 -8.41 3.04 -7.28
CA ILE A 13 -8.81 2.88 -5.87
C ILE A 13 -7.69 2.21 -5.08
N GLU A 14 -7.01 1.21 -5.64
CA GLU A 14 -5.87 0.56 -5.00
C GLU A 14 -4.76 1.57 -4.71
N PHE A 15 -4.32 2.35 -5.71
CA PHE A 15 -3.29 3.36 -5.50
C PHE A 15 -3.70 4.45 -4.50
N LEU A 16 -4.94 4.94 -4.59
CA LEU A 16 -5.47 5.92 -3.64
C LEU A 16 -5.51 5.36 -2.22
N GLY A 17 -5.94 4.11 -2.06
CA GLY A 17 -5.99 3.41 -0.78
C GLY A 17 -4.59 3.22 -0.19
N THR A 18 -3.66 2.67 -0.97
CA THR A 18 -2.25 2.50 -0.55
C THR A 18 -1.63 3.82 -0.11
N PHE A 19 -1.82 4.89 -0.87
CA PHE A 19 -1.31 6.22 -0.55
C PHE A 19 -1.93 6.78 0.74
N ALA A 20 -3.25 6.72 0.87
CA ALA A 20 -3.96 7.20 2.06
C ALA A 20 -3.54 6.43 3.33
N PHE A 21 -3.36 5.11 3.21
CA PHE A 21 -2.93 4.26 4.32
C PHE A 21 -1.46 4.47 4.71
N ALA A 22 -0.58 4.71 3.73
CA ALA A 22 0.81 5.09 4.01
C ALA A 22 0.88 6.37 4.85
N ILE A 23 0.14 7.41 4.46
CA ILE A 23 0.06 8.68 5.22
C ILE A 23 -0.50 8.45 6.61
N SER A 24 -1.55 7.64 6.75
CA SER A 24 -2.15 7.31 8.05
C SER A 24 -1.13 6.62 8.97
N GLY A 25 -0.38 5.64 8.44
CA GLY A 25 0.65 4.92 9.18
C GLY A 25 1.80 5.83 9.62
N VAL A 26 2.34 6.64 8.71
CA VAL A 26 3.41 7.61 9.04
C VAL A 26 2.92 8.63 10.08
N ARG A 27 1.68 9.10 9.98
CA ARG A 27 1.10 10.02 10.97
C ARG A 27 0.98 9.36 12.34
N MET A 28 0.56 8.10 12.40
CA MET A 28 0.52 7.33 13.65
C MET A 28 1.92 7.18 14.24
N ALA A 29 2.92 6.81 13.43
CA ALA A 29 4.31 6.70 13.87
C ALA A 29 4.87 8.03 14.41
N SER A 30 4.54 9.15 13.76
CA SER A 30 4.91 10.50 14.22
C SER A 30 4.32 10.82 15.60
N THR A 31 3.05 10.47 15.85
CA THR A 31 2.43 10.67 17.19
C THR A 31 3.06 9.82 18.29
N LYS A 32 3.76 8.74 17.91
CA LYS A 32 4.51 7.86 18.81
C LYS A 32 6.00 8.21 18.90
N ASN A 33 6.43 9.31 18.27
CA ASN A 33 7.82 9.77 18.23
C ASN A 33 8.79 8.70 17.68
N PHE A 34 8.37 7.95 16.67
CA PHE A 34 9.27 7.04 15.97
C PHE A 34 10.27 7.83 15.10
N ASP A 35 11.45 7.25 14.90
CA ASP A 35 12.44 7.76 13.97
C ASP A 35 12.01 7.57 12.51
N LEU A 36 12.80 8.06 11.55
CA LEU A 36 12.44 8.00 10.14
C LEU A 36 12.27 6.55 9.64
N PHE A 37 13.10 5.63 10.15
CA PHE A 37 13.02 4.22 9.81
C PHE A 37 11.75 3.57 10.38
N GLY A 38 11.40 3.85 11.64
CA GLY A 38 10.15 3.42 12.24
C GLY A 38 8.93 4.00 11.53
N ALA A 39 8.96 5.28 11.16
CA ALA A 39 7.90 5.92 10.40
C ALA A 39 7.71 5.28 9.02
N PHE A 40 8.79 5.01 8.29
CA PHE A 40 8.75 4.31 7.01
C PHE A 40 8.18 2.89 7.18
N THR A 41 8.66 2.14 8.16
CA THR A 41 8.22 0.76 8.41
C THR A 41 6.72 0.69 8.72
N ILE A 42 6.23 1.56 9.61
CA ILE A 42 4.80 1.60 9.96
C ILE A 42 3.95 2.07 8.79
N GLY A 43 4.39 3.10 8.06
CA GLY A 43 3.72 3.56 6.84
C GLY A 43 3.59 2.44 5.80
N PHE A 44 4.69 1.76 5.51
CA PHE A 44 4.76 0.64 4.58
C PHE A 44 3.83 -0.50 4.99
N VAL A 45 3.96 -1.01 6.21
CA VAL A 45 3.11 -2.11 6.72
C VAL A 45 1.63 -1.74 6.70
N THR A 46 1.28 -0.48 7.00
CA THR A 46 -0.11 -0.02 6.95
C THR A 46 -0.63 0.05 5.51
N ALA A 47 0.20 0.48 4.56
CA ALA A 47 -0.16 0.62 3.15
C ALA A 47 -0.40 -0.72 2.45
N ILE A 48 0.46 -1.72 2.70
CA ILE A 48 0.36 -3.04 2.05
C ILE A 48 -0.42 -4.07 2.87
N GLY A 49 -0.59 -3.87 4.18
CA GLY A 49 -1.13 -4.88 5.09
C GLY A 49 -2.56 -5.30 4.76
N GLY A 50 -3.44 -4.33 4.46
CA GLY A 50 -4.83 -4.62 4.10
C GLY A 50 -4.97 -5.42 2.81
N GLY A 51 -4.27 -4.99 1.75
CA GLY A 51 -4.25 -5.72 0.46
C GLY A 51 -3.60 -7.09 0.58
N THR A 52 -2.54 -7.22 1.41
CA THR A 52 -1.92 -8.51 1.71
C THR A 52 -2.91 -9.45 2.38
N LEU A 53 -3.66 -9.01 3.40
CA LEU A 53 -4.67 -9.84 4.05
C LEU A 53 -5.80 -10.26 3.09
N ARG A 54 -6.27 -9.33 2.23
CA ARG A 54 -7.24 -9.63 1.17
C ARG A 54 -6.73 -10.74 0.27
N ASP A 55 -5.50 -10.60 -0.22
CA ASP A 55 -4.89 -11.53 -1.18
C ASP A 55 -4.69 -12.92 -0.55
N LEU A 56 -4.24 -12.97 0.71
CA LEU A 56 -4.11 -14.21 1.47
C LEU A 56 -5.46 -14.92 1.67
N PHE A 57 -6.55 -14.19 1.95
CA PHE A 57 -7.88 -14.79 2.12
C PHE A 57 -8.48 -15.34 0.83
N ILE A 58 -8.09 -14.81 -0.32
CA ILE A 58 -8.53 -15.28 -1.64
C ILE A 58 -7.55 -16.34 -2.19
N GLY A 59 -6.43 -16.59 -1.50
CA GLY A 59 -5.44 -17.59 -1.88
C GLY A 59 -4.55 -17.17 -3.05
N VAL A 60 -4.36 -15.86 -3.24
CA VAL A 60 -3.50 -15.30 -4.30
C VAL A 60 -2.23 -14.69 -3.71
N THR A 61 -1.18 -14.59 -4.52
CA THR A 61 0.07 -13.95 -4.12
C THR A 61 -0.17 -12.46 -3.84
N PRO A 62 0.34 -11.90 -2.72
CA PRO A 62 0.19 -10.49 -2.40
C PRO A 62 0.62 -9.54 -3.53
N PHE A 63 -0.22 -8.55 -3.83
CA PHE A 63 -0.08 -7.63 -4.96
C PHE A 63 1.28 -6.93 -5.03
N TRP A 64 1.83 -6.50 -3.89
CA TRP A 64 3.10 -5.79 -3.79
C TRP A 64 4.33 -6.68 -4.07
N MET A 65 4.18 -8.01 -4.00
CA MET A 65 5.23 -8.95 -4.39
C MET A 65 5.28 -9.16 -5.91
N LEU A 66 4.18 -8.87 -6.61
CA LEU A 66 4.06 -9.02 -8.06
C LEU A 66 4.52 -7.77 -8.81
N ASN A 67 4.39 -6.59 -8.20
CA ASN A 67 4.75 -5.33 -8.83
C ASN A 67 5.52 -4.42 -7.87
N PRO A 68 6.77 -4.03 -8.22
CA PRO A 68 7.60 -3.20 -7.35
C PRO A 68 7.10 -1.76 -7.20
N VAL A 69 6.09 -1.33 -7.97
CA VAL A 69 5.54 0.04 -7.89
C VAL A 69 4.85 0.35 -6.55
N TYR A 70 4.56 -0.68 -5.74
CA TYR A 70 3.93 -0.56 -4.43
C TYR A 70 4.92 -0.48 -3.26
N LEU A 71 6.22 -0.56 -3.54
CA LEU A 71 7.34 -0.40 -2.60
C LEU A 71 7.90 1.03 -2.67
#